data_AF-A0A7V7DDF6-F1
#
_entry.id   AF-A0A7V7DDF6-F1
#
_cell.length_a   1.000
_cell.length_b   1.000
_cell.length_c   1.000
_cell.angle_alpha   90.00
_cell.angle_beta   90.00
_cell.angle_gamma   90.00
#
_symmetry.space_group_name_H-M   'P 1'
#
loop_
_entity.id
_entity.type
_entity.pdbx_description
1 polymer ?
#
loop_
_entity_poly.entity_id
_entity_poly.type
_entity_poly.pdbx_seq_one_letter_code
_entity_poly.pdbx_strand_id
1 'polypeptide(L)'
;MKRFTEEELTEYKGENGKPVYIAHDGKVYDVSESKLWKTGLHMKRHKSGQDLTMDIQAAPHEPEVLERFPQVGELVKADVIEPKMPAFLSWLIRKYPMLRRHPHPMTVHFPIVFMISTAVFNVLYLATGIHAFETTAFHCLGGGVLFTLIAGITG
;
A
#
# COMPACT_ATOMS: atom_id res chain seq x y z
N MET A 1 -25.31 0.80 -14.64
CA MET A 1 -24.54 0.68 -13.38
C MET A 1 -24.34 2.05 -12.78
N LYS A 2 -24.36 2.15 -11.45
CA LYS A 2 -24.11 3.41 -10.74
C LYS A 2 -22.61 3.73 -10.75
N ARG A 3 -22.27 5.01 -10.81
CA ARG A 3 -20.90 5.51 -10.67
C ARG A 3 -20.74 6.09 -9.28
N PHE A 4 -19.61 5.81 -8.65
CA PHE A 4 -19.25 6.29 -7.33
C PHE A 4 -17.93 7.04 -7.41
N THR A 5 -17.84 8.20 -6.80
CA THR A 5 -16.56 8.83 -6.44
C THR A 5 -15.99 8.21 -5.16
N GLU A 6 -14.73 8.47 -4.84
CA GLU A 6 -14.14 8.01 -3.56
C GLU A 6 -14.89 8.62 -2.37
N GLU A 7 -15.27 9.90 -2.47
CA GLU A 7 -16.04 10.60 -1.44
C GLU A 7 -17.41 9.95 -1.25
N GLU A 8 -18.14 9.68 -2.34
CA GLU A 8 -19.43 9.01 -2.25
C GLU A 8 -19.31 7.59 -1.70
N LEU A 9 -18.24 6.86 -2.04
CA LEU A 9 -18.04 5.51 -1.55
C LEU A 9 -17.87 5.47 -0.03
N THR A 10 -17.29 6.52 0.57
CA THR A 10 -17.06 6.61 2.03
C THR A 10 -18.34 6.64 2.86
N GLU A 11 -19.49 6.90 2.24
CA GLU A 11 -20.81 6.89 2.89
C GLU A 11 -21.38 5.47 3.08
N TYR A 12 -20.85 4.47 2.37
CA TYR A 12 -21.38 3.11 2.34
C TYR A 12 -20.57 2.18 3.25
N LYS A 13 -20.60 2.48 4.56
CA LYS A 13 -19.82 1.78 5.60
C LYS A 13 -20.65 0.89 6.53
N GLY A 14 -21.94 0.67 6.23
CA GLY A 14 -22.83 -0.03 7.15
C GLY A 14 -23.42 0.83 8.26
N GLU A 15 -23.16 2.14 8.26
CA GLU A 15 -23.65 3.09 9.26
C GLU A 15 -25.00 3.68 8.86
N ASN A 16 -25.83 4.07 9.83
CA ASN A 16 -27.12 4.73 9.61
C ASN A 16 -28.08 3.94 8.67
N GLY A 17 -27.98 2.61 8.67
CA GLY A 17 -28.79 1.73 7.80
C GLY A 17 -28.35 1.71 6.33
N LYS A 18 -27.23 2.35 5.98
CA LYS A 18 -26.64 2.24 4.64
C LYS A 18 -25.95 0.89 4.46
N PRO A 19 -25.86 0.37 3.23
CA PRO A 19 -25.14 -0.87 2.95
C PRO A 19 -23.62 -0.70 3.09
N VAL A 20 -22.90 -1.83 3.10
CA VAL A 20 -21.45 -1.91 3.21
C VAL A 20 -20.87 -2.17 1.83
N TYR A 21 -20.23 -1.17 1.24
CA TYR A 21 -19.60 -1.29 -0.08
C TYR A 21 -18.07 -1.29 0.03
N ILE A 22 -17.43 -1.96 -0.91
CA ILE A 22 -15.99 -1.87 -1.14
C ILE A 22 -15.73 -1.73 -2.63
N ALA A 23 -14.63 -1.07 -3.01
CA ALA A 23 -14.15 -1.08 -4.39
C ALA A 23 -12.96 -2.01 -4.56
N HIS A 24 -12.90 -2.70 -5.69
CA HIS A 24 -11.76 -3.50 -6.13
C HIS A 24 -11.67 -3.45 -7.65
N ASP A 25 -10.50 -3.05 -8.16
CA ASP A 25 -10.18 -2.92 -9.58
C ASP A 25 -11.22 -2.09 -10.36
N GLY A 26 -11.61 -0.94 -9.79
CA GLY A 26 -12.60 -0.04 -10.37
C GLY A 26 -14.06 -0.50 -10.26
N LYS A 27 -14.34 -1.67 -9.68
CA LYS A 27 -15.70 -2.20 -9.47
C LYS A 27 -16.13 -2.02 -8.02
N VAL A 28 -17.39 -1.65 -7.79
CA VAL A 28 -17.97 -1.50 -6.45
C VAL A 28 -18.89 -2.69 -6.15
N TYR A 29 -18.61 -3.38 -5.04
CA TYR A 29 -19.33 -4.57 -4.59
C TYR A 29 -20.10 -4.30 -3.29
N ASP A 30 -21.31 -4.85 -3.21
CA ASP A 30 -22.11 -4.85 -1.99
C ASP A 30 -21.80 -6.09 -1.13
N VAL A 31 -21.07 -5.87 -0.03
CA VAL A 31 -20.66 -6.93 0.89
C VAL A 31 -21.51 -6.96 2.17
N SER A 32 -22.67 -6.30 2.18
CA SER A 32 -23.56 -6.20 3.36
C SER A 32 -24.00 -7.56 3.91
N GLU A 33 -24.23 -8.53 3.03
CA GLU A 33 -24.63 -9.89 3.40
C GLU A 33 -23.48 -10.74 3.98
N SER A 34 -22.24 -10.24 3.91
CA SER A 34 -21.09 -10.96 4.45
C SER A 34 -21.03 -10.85 5.96
N LYS A 35 -21.01 -12.00 6.64
CA LYS A 35 -20.78 -12.08 8.10
C LYS A 35 -19.46 -11.42 8.53
N LEU A 36 -18.48 -11.40 7.63
CA LEU A 36 -17.15 -10.84 7.89
C LEU A 36 -17.06 -9.31 7.69
N TRP A 37 -18.15 -8.68 7.22
CA TRP A 37 -18.23 -7.23 6.96
C TRP A 37 -19.36 -6.54 7.73
N LYS A 38 -20.06 -7.25 8.63
CA LYS A 38 -21.24 -6.75 9.35
C LYS A 38 -21.08 -5.39 10.04
N THR A 39 -19.88 -5.09 10.53
CA THR A 39 -19.59 -3.83 11.23
C THR A 39 -18.91 -2.80 10.32
N GLY A 40 -18.92 -3.01 9.01
CA GLY A 40 -18.15 -2.21 8.05
C GLY A 40 -16.63 -2.40 8.16
N LEU A 41 -16.16 -3.37 8.94
CA LEU A 41 -14.74 -3.63 9.20
C LEU A 41 -14.43 -5.11 9.04
N HIS A 42 -13.49 -5.43 8.16
CA HIS A 42 -13.05 -6.79 7.92
C HIS A 42 -11.77 -7.09 8.69
N MET A 43 -11.77 -8.19 9.46
CA MET A 43 -10.63 -8.65 10.27
C MET A 43 -10.05 -7.58 11.20
N LYS A 44 -10.90 -6.65 11.67
CA LYS A 44 -10.50 -5.49 12.49
C LYS A 44 -9.46 -4.56 11.84
N ARG A 45 -9.21 -4.70 10.54
CA ARG A 45 -8.12 -4.03 9.84
C ARG A 45 -8.60 -3.23 8.62
N HIS A 46 -9.42 -3.85 7.77
CA HIS A 46 -9.80 -3.26 6.50
C HIS A 46 -11.18 -2.62 6.61
N LYS A 47 -11.25 -1.29 6.49
CA LYS A 47 -12.50 -0.54 6.53
C LYS A 47 -13.20 -0.65 5.18
N SER A 48 -14.53 -0.67 5.22
CA SER A 48 -15.39 -0.52 4.05
C SER A 48 -15.50 0.95 3.61
N GLY A 49 -16.19 1.20 2.50
CA GLY A 49 -16.37 2.53 1.93
C GLY A 49 -15.10 3.10 1.31
N GLN A 50 -14.21 2.24 0.78
CA GLN A 50 -12.97 2.64 0.12
C GLN A 50 -12.53 1.61 -0.93
N ASP A 51 -11.53 1.98 -1.74
CA ASP A 51 -10.85 1.09 -2.69
C ASP A 51 -9.84 0.19 -1.95
N LEU A 52 -10.09 -1.12 -1.98
CA LEU A 52 -9.28 -2.15 -1.34
C LEU A 52 -8.46 -2.97 -2.36
N THR A 53 -8.28 -2.45 -3.58
CA THR A 53 -7.51 -3.12 -4.65
C THR A 53 -6.09 -3.47 -4.23
N MET A 54 -5.45 -2.64 -3.41
CA MET A 54 -4.10 -2.92 -2.90
C MET A 54 -4.13 -3.82 -1.66
N ASP A 55 -5.05 -3.58 -0.74
CA ASP A 55 -5.20 -4.36 0.50
C ASP A 55 -5.39 -5.85 0.25
N ILE A 56 -6.18 -6.21 -0.77
CA ILE A 56 -6.50 -7.61 -1.07
C ILE A 56 -5.26 -8.41 -1.43
N GLN A 57 -4.19 -7.77 -1.91
CA GLN A 57 -2.94 -8.46 -2.24
C GLN A 57 -2.24 -9.03 -1.00
N ALA A 58 -2.54 -8.52 0.20
CA ALA A 58 -2.01 -9.05 1.45
C ALA A 58 -2.97 -10.04 2.14
N ALA A 59 -4.13 -10.31 1.52
CA ALA A 59 -5.12 -11.22 2.08
C ALA A 59 -4.69 -12.69 1.90
N PRO A 60 -5.15 -13.60 2.79
CA PRO A 60 -4.92 -15.04 2.65
C PRO A 60 -5.83 -15.69 1.59
N HIS A 61 -6.43 -14.90 0.70
CA HIS A 61 -7.35 -15.32 -0.34
C HIS A 61 -7.20 -14.41 -1.56
N GLU A 62 -7.66 -14.91 -2.70
CA GLU A 62 -7.63 -14.18 -3.96
C GLU A 62 -8.92 -13.32 -4.15
N PRO A 63 -8.93 -12.35 -5.09
CA PRO A 63 -10.05 -11.44 -5.30
C PRO A 63 -11.37 -12.09 -5.77
N GLU A 64 -11.35 -13.32 -6.28
CA GLU A 64 -12.53 -14.04 -6.78
C GLU A 64 -13.59 -14.26 -5.68
N VAL A 65 -13.21 -14.17 -4.40
CA VAL A 65 -14.18 -14.17 -3.29
C VAL A 65 -15.18 -13.02 -3.38
N LEU A 66 -14.82 -11.91 -4.04
CA LEU A 66 -15.68 -10.75 -4.25
C LEU A 66 -16.75 -10.98 -5.31
N GLU A 67 -16.52 -11.90 -6.25
CA GLU A 67 -17.50 -12.23 -7.31
C GLU A 67 -18.76 -12.91 -6.77
N ARG A 68 -18.73 -13.37 -5.52
CA ARG A 68 -19.90 -13.89 -4.80
C ARG A 68 -20.88 -12.80 -4.38
N PHE A 69 -20.47 -11.53 -4.47
CA PHE A 69 -21.25 -10.38 -4.04
C PHE A 69 -21.76 -9.58 -5.24
N PRO A 70 -22.94 -8.94 -5.13
CA PRO A 70 -23.47 -8.12 -6.20
C PRO A 70 -22.55 -6.94 -6.53
N GLN A 71 -22.21 -6.79 -7.82
CA GLN A 71 -21.56 -5.59 -8.31
C GLN A 71 -22.62 -4.47 -8.48
N VAL A 72 -22.53 -3.42 -7.67
CA VAL A 72 -23.51 -2.33 -7.62
C VAL A 72 -23.09 -1.10 -8.41
N GLY A 73 -21.82 -1.02 -8.82
CA GLY A 73 -21.34 0.08 -9.63
C GLY A 73 -19.86 0.02 -10.00
N GLU A 74 -19.35 1.18 -10.40
CA GLU A 74 -17.96 1.43 -10.76
C GLU A 74 -17.43 2.63 -9.98
N LEU A 75 -16.16 2.54 -9.56
CA LEU A 75 -15.43 3.63 -8.93
C LEU A 75 -14.84 4.52 -10.01
N VAL A 76 -15.33 5.75 -10.09
CA VAL A 76 -14.77 6.81 -10.92
C VAL A 76 -13.66 7.46 -10.12
N LYS A 77 -12.42 7.10 -10.43
CA LYS A 77 -11.28 7.87 -9.94
C LYS A 77 -11.37 9.24 -10.59
N ALA A 78 -11.28 10.31 -9.78
CA ALA A 78 -10.96 11.61 -10.34
C ALA A 78 -9.70 11.45 -11.19
N ASP A 79 -9.62 12.12 -12.35
CA ASP A 79 -8.42 12.11 -13.18
C ASP A 79 -7.26 12.76 -12.40
N VAL A 80 -6.70 12.01 -11.46
CA VAL A 80 -5.37 12.25 -10.94
C VAL A 80 -4.51 12.10 -12.18
N ILE A 81 -3.84 13.18 -12.55
CA ILE A 81 -2.81 13.16 -13.59
C ILE A 81 -1.69 12.28 -13.03
N GLU A 82 -1.87 10.96 -13.11
CA GLU A 82 -0.80 10.01 -12.88
C GLU A 82 0.26 10.37 -13.93
N PRO A 83 1.51 10.66 -13.53
CA PRO A 83 2.57 10.91 -14.48
C PRO A 83 2.57 9.72 -15.44
N LYS A 84 2.26 9.94 -16.73
CA LYS A 84 2.17 8.87 -17.73
C LYS A 84 3.51 8.12 -17.74
N MET A 85 3.55 6.99 -17.04
CA MET A 85 4.76 6.19 -17.01
C MET A 85 5.07 5.73 -18.44
N PRO A 86 6.35 5.68 -18.84
CA PRO A 86 6.74 5.15 -20.14
C PRO A 86 6.11 3.75 -20.34
N ALA A 87 5.58 3.49 -21.54
CA ALA A 87 4.78 2.29 -21.81
C ALA A 87 5.51 0.98 -21.43
N PHE A 88 6.83 0.94 -21.63
CA PHE A 88 7.68 -0.19 -21.23
C PHE A 88 7.64 -0.43 -19.70
N LEU A 89 7.67 0.63 -18.90
CA LEU A 89 7.69 0.55 -17.45
C LEU A 89 6.34 0.08 -16.90
N SER A 90 5.24 0.56 -17.50
CA SER A 90 3.89 0.09 -17.19
C SER A 90 3.72 -1.41 -17.52
N TRP A 91 4.24 -1.86 -18.66
CA TRP A 91 4.26 -3.27 -19.02
C TRP A 91 5.08 -4.11 -18.03
N LEU A 92 6.26 -3.65 -17.65
CA LEU A 92 7.14 -4.34 -16.71
C LEU A 92 6.48 -4.49 -15.33
N ILE A 93 5.90 -3.41 -14.81
CA ILE A 93 5.23 -3.38 -13.50
C ILE A 93 3.95 -4.24 -13.49
N ARG A 94 3.20 -4.30 -14.61
CA ARG A 94 2.04 -5.20 -14.75
C ARG A 94 2.47 -6.67 -14.83
N LYS A 95 3.56 -6.96 -15.53
CA LYS A 95 4.09 -8.32 -15.69
C LYS A 95 4.68 -8.89 -14.39
N TYR A 96 5.23 -8.03 -13.54
CA TYR A 96 5.79 -8.41 -12.24
C TYR A 96 5.00 -7.72 -11.11
N PRO A 97 3.87 -8.30 -10.66
CA PRO A 97 2.99 -7.70 -9.65
C PRO A 97 3.70 -7.36 -8.33
N MET A 98 4.81 -8.03 -8.03
CA MET A 98 5.68 -7.72 -6.89
C MET A 98 6.17 -6.26 -6.90
N LEU A 99 6.37 -5.66 -8.08
CA LEU A 99 6.78 -4.26 -8.23
C LEU A 99 5.66 -3.26 -7.94
N ARG A 100 4.39 -3.69 -7.89
CA ARG A 100 3.22 -2.85 -7.52
C ARG A 100 2.98 -2.82 -6.01
N ARG A 101 3.56 -3.77 -5.26
CA ARG A 101 3.35 -3.89 -3.81
C ARG A 101 4.21 -2.87 -3.06
N HIS A 102 3.62 -1.76 -2.66
CA HIS A 102 4.10 -0.99 -1.52
C HIS A 102 2.91 -0.63 -0.60
N PRO A 103 2.52 -1.53 0.33
CA PRO A 103 1.40 -1.34 1.26
C PRO A 103 1.72 -0.35 2.39
N HIS A 104 2.83 0.36 2.31
CA HIS A 104 3.28 1.38 3.27
C HIS A 104 4.15 2.43 2.55
N PRO A 105 4.27 3.64 3.12
CA PRO A 105 5.11 4.70 2.57
C PRO A 105 6.53 4.23 2.31
N MET A 106 7.13 4.63 1.18
CA MET A 106 8.49 4.21 0.84
C MET A 106 9.54 4.70 1.87
N THR A 107 9.22 5.79 2.59
CA THR A 107 10.03 6.38 3.67
C THR A 107 10.44 5.39 4.76
N VAL A 108 9.67 4.34 5.03
CA VAL A 108 10.03 3.33 6.05
C VAL A 108 11.22 2.44 5.67
N HIS A 109 11.63 2.43 4.39
CA HIS A 109 12.78 1.65 3.93
C HIS A 109 14.11 2.38 4.13
N PHE A 110 14.10 3.71 4.22
CA PHE A 110 15.33 4.49 4.33
C PHE A 110 16.13 4.13 5.60
N PRO A 111 15.52 4.02 6.80
CA PRO A 111 16.25 3.55 7.98
C PRO A 111 16.87 2.17 7.78
N ILE A 112 16.13 1.23 7.18
CA ILE A 112 16.59 -0.14 6.92
C ILE A 112 17.83 -0.13 6.03
N VAL A 113 17.77 0.57 4.90
CA VAL A 113 18.89 0.64 3.95
C VAL A 113 20.10 1.34 4.56
N PHE A 114 19.91 2.43 5.29
CA PHE A 114 21.00 3.13 5.97
C PHE A 114 21.67 2.24 7.04
N MET A 115 20.89 1.54 7.86
CA MET A 115 21.43 0.65 8.90
C MET A 115 22.16 -0.56 8.31
N ILE A 116 21.64 -1.16 7.24
CA ILE A 116 22.34 -2.23 6.50
C ILE A 116 23.65 -1.70 5.92
N SER A 117 23.62 -0.52 5.30
CA SER A 117 24.80 0.11 4.71
C SER A 117 25.88 0.40 5.76
N THR A 118 25.51 0.87 6.94
CA THR A 118 26.42 1.07 8.08
C THR A 118 27.17 -0.22 8.43
N ALA A 119 26.47 -1.36 8.51
CA ALA A 119 27.09 -2.64 8.79
C ALA A 119 28.06 -3.06 7.67
N VAL A 120 27.65 -2.94 6.41
CA VAL A 120 28.47 -3.30 5.24
C VAL A 120 29.75 -2.48 5.20
N PHE A 121 29.66 -1.15 5.35
CA PHE A 121 30.85 -0.30 5.29
C PHE A 121 31.80 -0.49 6.47
N ASN A 122 31.29 -0.82 7.66
CA ASN A 122 32.15 -1.19 8.78
C ASN A 122 32.90 -2.50 8.51
N VAL A 123 32.26 -3.50 7.90
CA VAL A 123 32.95 -4.75 7.49
C VAL A 123 34.02 -4.45 6.45
N LEU A 124 33.73 -3.58 5.47
CA LEU A 124 34.72 -3.16 4.47
C LEU A 124 35.90 -2.42 5.10
N TYR A 125 35.65 -1.54 6.08
CA TYR A 125 36.71 -0.88 6.83
C TYR A 125 37.59 -1.90 7.57
N LEU A 126 36.98 -2.82 8.33
CA LEU A 126 37.73 -3.86 9.06
C LEU A 126 38.54 -4.77 8.12
N ALA A 127 38.03 -5.06 6.93
CA ALA A 127 38.71 -5.91 5.95
C ALA A 127 39.85 -5.20 5.19
N THR A 128 39.76 -3.88 5.00
CA THR A 128 40.66 -3.13 4.10
C THR A 128 41.55 -2.09 4.82
N GLY A 129 41.20 -1.68 6.03
CA GLY A 129 41.83 -0.57 6.75
C GLY A 129 41.56 0.82 6.15
N ILE A 130 40.69 0.93 5.14
CA ILE A 130 40.43 2.20 4.45
C ILE A 130 39.42 3.03 5.27
N HIS A 131 39.89 4.11 5.91
CA HIS A 131 39.08 5.00 6.75
C HIS A 131 37.90 5.69 6.03
N ALA A 132 37.93 5.79 4.71
CA ALA A 132 36.79 6.30 3.94
C ALA A 132 35.52 5.46 4.17
N PHE A 133 35.67 4.14 4.38
CA PHE A 133 34.53 3.26 4.67
C PHE A 133 33.96 3.50 6.07
N GLU A 134 34.81 3.68 7.09
CA GLU A 134 34.38 4.04 8.45
C GLU A 134 33.63 5.38 8.45
N THR A 135 34.18 6.38 7.75
CA THR A 135 33.53 7.68 7.57
C THR A 135 32.17 7.52 6.90
N THR A 136 32.08 6.70 5.85
CA THR A 136 30.81 6.44 5.16
C THR A 136 29.80 5.74 6.08
N ALA A 137 30.24 4.74 6.84
CA ALA A 137 29.41 4.05 7.83
C ALA A 137 28.83 5.02 8.87
N PHE A 138 29.63 5.99 9.34
CA PHE A 138 29.19 7.02 10.25
C PHE A 138 28.09 7.91 9.66
N HIS A 139 28.25 8.35 8.40
CA HIS A 139 27.21 9.13 7.71
C HIS A 139 25.93 8.30 7.48
N CYS A 140 26.06 7.03 7.11
CA CYS A 140 24.92 6.11 6.98
C CYS A 140 24.19 5.94 8.31
N LEU A 141 24.90 5.82 9.43
CA LEU A 141 24.30 5.75 10.76
C LEU A 141 23.49 7.00 11.09
N GLY A 142 24.06 8.19 10.83
CA GLY A 142 23.36 9.46 11.00
C GLY A 142 22.10 9.56 10.14
N GLY A 143 22.20 9.14 8.87
CA GLY A 143 21.05 9.02 7.96
C GLY A 143 19.97 8.08 8.50
N GLY A 144 20.35 6.91 9.01
CA GLY A 144 19.43 5.94 9.61
C GLY A 144 18.65 6.53 10.78
N VAL A 145 19.32 7.22 11.70
CA VAL A 145 18.68 7.90 12.84
C VAL A 145 17.71 8.98 12.37
N LEU A 146 18.14 9.83 11.44
CA LEU A 146 17.31 10.91 10.89
C LEU A 146 16.03 10.36 10.24
N PHE A 147 16.18 9.38 9.35
CA PHE A 147 15.05 8.80 8.63
C PHE A 147 14.15 7.94 9.52
N THR A 148 14.63 7.47 10.69
CA THR A 148 13.77 6.75 11.65
C THR A 148 12.67 7.67 12.18
N LEU A 149 12.98 8.95 12.43
CA LEU A 149 11.98 9.95 12.83
C LEU A 149 10.96 10.19 11.72
N ILE A 150 11.43 10.34 10.47
CA ILE A 150 10.56 10.55 9.31
C ILE A 150 9.66 9.34 9.09
N ALA A 151 10.24 8.13 9.14
CA ALA A 151 9.53 6.88 8.97
C ALA A 151 8.37 6.76 9.96
N GLY A 152 8.61 6.96 11.26
CA GLY A 152 7.57 6.86 12.29
C GLY A 152 6.48 7.93 12.23
N ILE A 153 6.72 9.05 11.55
CA ILE A 153 5.68 10.07 11.27
C ILE A 153 4.84 9.67 10.05
N THR A 154 5.52 9.16 9.01
CA THR A 154 4.87 8.88 7.73
C THR A 154 4.15 7.54 7.68
N GLY A 155 4.58 6.55 8.47
CA GLY A 155 4.08 5.16 8.43
C GLY A 155 3.88 4.55 9.81
#